data_AF-A0A6H9Y1B0-F1
#
_entry.id   AF-A0A6H9Y1B0-F1
#
_cell.length_a   1.000
_cell.length_b   1.000
_cell.length_c   1.000
_cell.angle_alpha   90.00
_cell.angle_beta   90.00
_cell.angle_gamma   90.00
#
_symmetry.space_group_name_H-M   'P 1'
#
loop_
_entity.id
_entity.type
_entity.pdbx_description
1 polymer ?
#
loop_
_entity_poly.entity_id
_entity_poly.type
_entity_poly.pdbx_seq_one_letter_code
_entity_poly.pdbx_strand_id
1 'polypeptide(L)'
;MSKPIQLSIEFYFPEGSKPAKATITPDGEIIFTGKDGNPITPEFMDRAVHYARPKGPKIQSRCTVTGGHVSISGLQELMKYDSVLVLDTNRKSINNEEVAAACFVHCRFVSEEEAVIVECDGRLNVYEFHNVPETENPEMLGLLKVALEISRAVDKSKPIKIALITDSELGRHDKINKRLEPIFGDQYLPDGFTLHYASAERGREVINNLMRFCDKQSSNYLKFLEEGSVKTSELEPLKEAPTVKHRYMFSDGIEIVNPIIKGISIGLGTTVTLYGKKKPD
;
A
#
# COMPACT_ATOMS: atom_id res chain seq x y z
N MET A 1 25.14 -12.29 7.64
CA MET A 1 25.01 -10.82 7.86
C MET A 1 23.80 -10.32 7.09
N SER A 2 22.90 -9.57 7.75
CA SER A 2 21.80 -8.89 7.05
C SER A 2 22.37 -7.82 6.12
N LYS A 3 21.85 -7.71 4.89
CA LYS A 3 22.26 -6.65 3.97
C LYS A 3 21.90 -5.28 4.57
N PRO A 4 22.77 -4.26 4.44
CA PRO A 4 22.43 -2.91 4.86
C PRO A 4 21.20 -2.42 4.10
N ILE A 5 20.26 -1.82 4.83
CA ILE A 5 19.05 -1.21 4.29
C ILE A 5 19.38 0.25 3.95
N GLN A 6 18.83 0.73 2.84
CA GLN A 6 18.95 2.10 2.37
C GLN A 6 17.57 2.72 2.32
N LEU A 7 17.49 3.99 2.75
CA LEU A 7 16.31 4.83 2.59
C LEU A 7 16.65 5.92 1.57
N SER A 8 15.89 6.00 0.50
CA SER A 8 15.96 7.08 -0.48
C SER A 8 14.72 7.94 -0.41
N ILE A 9 14.91 9.25 -0.41
CA ILE A 9 13.82 10.22 -0.56
C ILE A 9 14.16 11.12 -1.73
N GLU A 10 13.38 10.98 -2.80
CA GLU A 10 13.46 11.82 -3.99
C GLU A 10 12.38 12.90 -3.92
N PHE A 11 12.67 14.11 -4.39
CA PHE A 11 11.69 15.20 -4.38
C PHE A 11 11.87 16.16 -5.55
N TYR A 12 10.75 16.79 -5.94
CA TYR A 12 10.69 17.87 -6.91
C TYR A 12 10.07 19.10 -6.25
N PHE A 13 10.74 20.23 -6.34
CA PHE A 13 10.19 21.50 -5.88
C PHE A 13 9.38 22.19 -6.98
N PRO A 14 8.46 23.09 -6.60
CA PRO A 14 7.79 23.98 -7.54
C PRO A 14 8.79 24.79 -8.38
N GLU A 15 8.42 25.12 -9.60
CA GLU A 15 9.24 25.96 -10.47
C GLU A 15 9.56 27.32 -9.81
N GLY A 16 10.78 27.80 -9.98
CA GLY A 16 11.24 29.06 -9.39
C GLY A 16 11.57 29.02 -7.89
N SER A 17 11.30 27.90 -7.21
CA SER A 17 11.70 27.71 -5.80
C SER A 17 13.21 27.80 -5.61
N LYS A 18 13.63 28.35 -4.46
CA LYS A 18 15.05 28.52 -4.08
C LYS A 18 15.30 27.85 -2.73
N PRO A 19 15.34 26.51 -2.68
CA PRO A 19 15.61 25.77 -1.44
C PRO A 19 16.98 26.14 -0.89
N ALA A 20 17.04 26.39 0.42
CA ALA A 20 18.26 26.76 1.14
C ALA A 20 18.64 25.72 2.20
N LYS A 21 17.64 25.13 2.85
CA LYS A 21 17.84 24.20 3.97
C LYS A 21 16.84 23.04 3.89
N ALA A 22 17.29 21.85 4.25
CA ALA A 22 16.43 20.72 4.62
C ALA A 22 16.65 20.43 6.11
N THR A 23 15.59 20.15 6.86
CA THR A 23 15.64 19.79 8.27
C THR A 23 14.76 18.58 8.50
N ILE A 24 15.27 17.62 9.28
CA ILE A 24 14.50 16.46 9.73
C ILE A 24 14.05 16.76 11.15
N THR A 25 12.74 16.73 11.37
CA THR A 25 12.15 16.95 12.70
C THR A 25 12.35 15.72 13.60
N PRO A 26 12.14 15.82 14.92
CA PRO A 26 12.23 14.68 15.84
C PRO A 26 11.33 13.49 15.47
N ASP A 27 10.16 13.76 14.87
CA ASP A 27 9.20 12.78 14.36
C ASP A 27 9.49 12.31 12.92
N GLY A 28 10.53 12.89 12.30
CA GLY A 28 11.10 12.39 11.05
C GLY A 28 10.54 13.03 9.79
N GLU A 29 9.69 14.05 9.91
CA GLU A 29 9.24 14.84 8.77
C GLU A 29 10.41 15.61 8.16
N ILE A 30 10.42 15.70 6.84
CA ILE A 30 11.41 16.49 6.10
C ILE A 30 10.81 17.83 5.72
N ILE A 31 11.32 18.88 6.35
CA ILE A 31 10.96 20.27 6.09
C ILE A 31 12.02 20.90 5.20
N PHE A 32 11.58 21.49 4.10
CA PHE A 32 12.43 22.31 3.24
C PHE A 32 12.14 23.79 3.50
N THR A 33 13.19 24.60 3.59
CA THR A 33 13.09 26.05 3.81
C THR A 33 13.81 26.79 2.69
N GLY A 34 13.15 27.83 2.17
CA GLY A 34 13.69 28.73 1.17
C GLY A 34 14.72 29.72 1.71
N LYS A 35 15.40 30.43 0.82
CA LYS A 35 16.36 31.50 1.19
C LYS A 35 15.72 32.67 1.95
N ASP A 36 14.42 32.85 1.78
CA ASP A 36 13.58 33.83 2.46
C ASP A 36 13.15 33.37 3.87
N GLY A 37 13.49 32.15 4.27
CA GLY A 37 13.09 31.56 5.55
C GLY A 37 11.71 30.90 5.55
N ASN A 38 10.99 30.94 4.44
CA ASN A 38 9.66 30.34 4.34
C ASN A 38 9.73 28.84 4.03
N PRO A 39 8.78 28.02 4.50
CA PRO A 39 8.70 26.62 4.14
C PRO A 39 8.40 26.45 2.65
N ILE A 40 9.00 25.42 2.03
CA ILE A 40 8.74 25.00 0.66
C ILE A 40 8.10 23.61 0.70
N THR A 41 6.90 23.49 0.15
CA THR A 41 6.26 22.19 -0.07
C THR A 41 6.67 21.65 -1.44
N PRO A 42 7.29 20.47 -1.52
CA PRO A 42 7.58 19.81 -2.80
C PRO A 42 6.29 19.52 -3.57
N GLU A 43 6.33 19.64 -4.91
CA GLU A 43 5.24 19.18 -5.78
C GLU A 43 5.09 17.65 -5.71
N PHE A 44 6.19 16.96 -5.42
CA PHE A 44 6.26 15.52 -5.37
C PHE A 44 7.39 15.08 -4.45
N MET A 45 7.13 13.99 -3.73
CA MET A 45 8.14 13.24 -2.98
C MET A 45 7.92 11.74 -3.18
N ASP A 46 9.01 11.00 -3.30
CA ASP A 46 9.03 9.54 -3.38
C ASP A 46 9.95 8.99 -2.29
N ARG A 47 9.38 8.23 -1.37
CA ARG A 47 10.10 7.55 -0.29
C ARG A 47 10.21 6.08 -0.65
N ALA A 48 11.43 5.54 -0.69
CA ALA A 48 11.64 4.11 -0.89
C ALA A 48 12.65 3.53 0.11
N VAL A 49 12.30 2.37 0.67
CA VAL A 49 13.22 1.54 1.45
C VAL A 49 13.69 0.39 0.57
N HIS A 50 15.00 0.22 0.43
CA HIS A 50 15.58 -0.76 -0.48
C HIS A 50 16.91 -1.32 -0.01
N TYR A 51 17.39 -2.36 -0.68
CA TYR A 51 18.75 -2.86 -0.51
C TYR A 51 19.40 -3.20 -1.86
N ALA A 52 20.72 -3.17 -1.91
CA ALA A 52 21.47 -3.48 -3.12
C ALA A 52 21.35 -4.97 -3.52
N ARG A 53 21.08 -5.21 -4.81
CA ARG A 53 21.22 -6.52 -5.46
C ARG A 53 21.87 -6.32 -6.85
N PRO A 54 22.45 -7.37 -7.46
CA PRO A 54 23.12 -7.25 -8.75
C PRO A 54 22.25 -6.69 -9.89
N LYS A 55 20.95 -6.98 -9.88
CA LYS A 55 19.97 -6.52 -10.89
C LYS A 55 19.36 -5.14 -10.57
N GLY A 56 20.08 -4.26 -9.87
CA GLY A 56 19.56 -2.97 -9.38
C GLY A 56 18.78 -3.10 -8.07
N PRO A 57 18.50 -2.02 -7.31
CA PRO A 57 17.95 -2.11 -5.95
C PRO A 57 16.65 -2.95 -5.86
N LYS A 58 16.50 -3.74 -4.80
CA LYS A 58 15.22 -4.40 -4.47
C LYS A 58 14.47 -3.52 -3.48
N ILE A 59 13.33 -3.02 -3.93
CA ILE A 59 12.42 -2.21 -3.11
C ILE A 59 11.69 -3.11 -2.11
N GLN A 60 11.66 -2.68 -0.85
CA GLN A 60 10.93 -3.31 0.26
C GLN A 60 9.61 -2.58 0.52
N SER A 61 9.62 -1.25 0.45
CA SER A 61 8.43 -0.41 0.52
C SER A 61 8.67 0.86 -0.30
N ARG A 62 7.58 1.43 -0.84
CA ARG A 62 7.60 2.69 -1.58
C ARG A 62 6.30 3.45 -1.38
N CYS A 63 6.41 4.75 -1.09
CA CYS A 63 5.31 5.67 -0.92
C CYS A 63 5.58 6.94 -1.75
N THR A 64 4.65 7.26 -2.63
CA THR A 64 4.68 8.46 -3.46
C THR A 64 3.64 9.45 -2.96
N VAL A 65 4.01 10.71 -2.76
CA VAL A 65 3.12 11.80 -2.33
C VAL A 65 3.23 12.96 -3.31
N THR A 66 2.09 13.53 -3.72
CA THR A 66 2.02 14.78 -4.49
C THR A 66 1.56 15.93 -3.59
N GLY A 67 2.22 17.08 -3.70
CA GLY A 67 1.86 18.29 -2.94
C GLY A 67 1.94 18.14 -1.43
N GLY A 68 3.01 17.50 -0.92
CA GLY A 68 3.15 17.23 0.51
C GLY A 68 4.53 16.73 0.90
N HIS A 69 4.65 16.34 2.17
CA HIS A 69 5.89 15.86 2.79
C HIS A 69 5.88 14.35 3.00
N VAL A 70 7.06 13.73 2.87
CA VAL A 70 7.33 12.37 3.36
C VAL A 70 8.23 12.39 4.59
N SER A 71 8.09 11.35 5.42
CA SER A 71 8.84 11.15 6.65
C SER A 71 9.89 10.07 6.48
N ILE A 72 10.89 10.07 7.36
CA ILE A 72 11.88 9.00 7.44
C ILE A 72 11.22 7.66 7.77
N SER A 73 10.17 7.63 8.61
CA SER A 73 9.50 6.39 9.03
C SER A 73 8.48 5.86 8.03
N GLY A 74 7.91 6.71 7.17
CA GLY A 74 6.80 6.34 6.28
C GLY A 74 5.43 6.38 6.97
N LEU A 75 5.38 6.56 8.29
CA LEU A 75 4.15 6.45 9.08
C LEU A 75 3.32 7.74 9.05
N GLN A 76 3.99 8.89 9.02
CA GLN A 76 3.31 10.19 8.95
C GLN A 76 2.47 10.32 7.68
N GLU A 77 2.88 9.68 6.59
CA GLU A 77 2.15 9.68 5.32
C GLU A 77 0.89 8.84 5.44
N LEU A 78 0.99 7.68 6.09
CA LEU A 78 -0.13 6.76 6.29
C LEU A 78 -1.18 7.33 7.24
N MET A 79 -0.78 8.14 8.23
CA MET A 79 -1.72 8.85 9.13
C MET A 79 -2.55 9.93 8.45
N LYS A 80 -2.19 10.35 7.22
CA LYS A 80 -2.98 11.33 6.43
C LYS A 80 -4.18 10.70 5.72
N TYR A 81 -4.28 9.38 5.70
CA TYR A 81 -5.40 8.64 5.12
C TYR A 81 -6.46 8.37 6.19
N ASP A 82 -7.72 8.45 5.79
CA ASP A 82 -8.85 8.08 6.64
C ASP A 82 -8.86 6.57 6.93
N SER A 83 -8.39 5.79 5.94
CA SER A 83 -8.28 4.33 6.00
C SER A 83 -7.06 3.83 5.24
N VAL A 84 -6.49 2.73 5.71
CA VAL A 84 -5.44 1.97 5.04
C VAL A 84 -5.92 0.53 4.86
N LEU A 85 -5.99 0.07 3.62
CA LEU A 85 -6.31 -1.31 3.28
C LEU A 85 -5.05 -2.00 2.80
N VAL A 86 -4.75 -3.15 3.39
CA VAL A 86 -3.60 -3.98 3.00
C VAL A 86 -4.13 -5.24 2.37
N LEU A 87 -3.80 -5.49 1.11
CA LEU A 87 -4.36 -6.58 0.32
C LEU A 87 -3.25 -7.37 -0.36
N ASP A 88 -3.37 -8.69 -0.27
CA ASP A 88 -2.53 -9.65 -0.99
C ASP A 88 -3.39 -10.72 -1.64
N THR A 89 -2.98 -11.24 -2.80
CA THR A 89 -3.71 -12.29 -3.51
C THR A 89 -2.84 -13.47 -3.90
N ASN A 90 -3.28 -14.67 -3.52
CA ASN A 90 -2.70 -15.93 -3.97
C ASN A 90 -3.63 -16.65 -4.96
N ARG A 91 -3.05 -17.47 -5.85
CA ARG A 91 -3.78 -18.32 -6.83
C ARG A 91 -3.47 -19.79 -6.61
N LYS A 92 -4.45 -20.66 -6.88
CA LYS A 92 -4.28 -22.12 -6.88
C LYS A 92 -5.32 -22.80 -7.78
N SER A 93 -4.89 -23.87 -8.46
CA SER A 93 -5.80 -24.79 -9.15
C SER A 93 -6.45 -25.74 -8.15
N ILE A 94 -7.78 -25.72 -8.04
CA ILE A 94 -8.56 -26.58 -7.14
C ILE A 94 -9.64 -27.25 -7.99
N ASN A 95 -9.66 -28.59 -8.03
CA ASN A 95 -10.62 -29.36 -8.85
C ASN A 95 -10.63 -28.98 -10.35
N ASN A 96 -9.48 -28.67 -10.93
CA ASN A 96 -9.30 -28.16 -12.30
C ASN A 96 -9.91 -26.77 -12.57
N GLU A 97 -10.22 -26.01 -11.52
CA GLU A 97 -10.63 -24.62 -11.63
C GLU A 97 -9.54 -23.71 -11.04
N GLU A 98 -9.21 -22.63 -11.74
CA GLU A 98 -8.29 -21.61 -11.24
C GLU A 98 -9.02 -20.68 -10.28
N VAL A 99 -8.58 -20.71 -9.02
CA VAL A 99 -9.14 -19.92 -7.93
C VAL A 99 -8.09 -18.94 -7.41
N ALA A 100 -8.50 -17.69 -7.23
CA ALA A 100 -7.70 -16.66 -6.56
C ALA A 100 -8.37 -16.24 -5.25
N ALA A 101 -7.57 -16.00 -4.21
CA ALA A 101 -8.04 -15.51 -2.93
C ALA A 101 -7.34 -14.20 -2.59
N ALA A 102 -8.06 -13.09 -2.65
CA ALA A 102 -7.59 -11.77 -2.26
C ALA A 102 -7.98 -11.52 -0.80
N CYS A 103 -7.01 -11.57 0.10
CA CYS A 103 -7.19 -11.33 1.53
C CYS A 103 -6.78 -9.91 1.88
N PHE A 104 -7.61 -9.22 2.66
CA PHE A 104 -7.30 -7.87 3.10
C PHE A 104 -7.76 -7.55 4.52
N VAL A 105 -7.05 -6.63 5.13
CA VAL A 105 -7.38 -6.04 6.43
C VAL A 105 -7.56 -4.53 6.28
N HIS A 106 -8.43 -3.98 7.11
CA HIS A 106 -8.69 -2.55 7.19
C HIS A 106 -8.11 -1.99 8.48
N CYS A 107 -7.25 -0.98 8.32
CA CYS A 107 -6.53 -0.37 9.40
C CYS A 107 -6.62 1.16 9.35
N ARG A 108 -6.30 1.79 10.48
CA ARG A 108 -6.06 3.23 10.61
C ARG A 108 -4.78 3.44 11.39
N PHE A 109 -3.99 4.42 10.97
CA PHE A 109 -2.78 4.83 11.67
C PHE A 109 -3.10 6.06 12.50
N VAL A 110 -2.86 5.98 13.81
CA VAL A 110 -3.24 7.02 14.77
C VAL A 110 -2.04 7.41 15.60
N SER A 111 -1.87 8.70 15.82
CA SER A 111 -0.87 9.21 16.76
C SER A 111 -1.40 9.09 18.18
N GLU A 112 -0.62 8.44 19.05
CA GLU A 112 -0.84 8.40 20.49
C GLU A 112 0.45 8.82 21.19
N GLU A 113 0.43 9.98 21.83
CA GLU A 113 1.63 10.63 22.41
C GLU A 113 2.79 10.73 21.39
N GLU A 114 3.94 10.12 21.68
CA GLU A 114 5.13 10.07 20.81
C GLU A 114 5.17 8.79 19.94
N ALA A 115 4.06 8.06 19.83
CA ALA A 115 3.97 6.80 19.10
C ALA A 115 2.92 6.84 18.00
N VAL A 116 3.05 5.90 17.07
CA VAL A 116 2.00 5.57 16.10
C VAL A 116 1.44 4.18 16.45
N ILE A 117 0.13 4.09 16.45
CA ILE A 117 -0.64 2.86 16.67
C ILE A 117 -1.38 2.50 15.40
N VAL A 118 -1.51 1.20 15.15
CA VAL A 118 -2.31 0.65 14.06
C VAL A 118 -3.59 0.10 14.64
N GLU A 119 -4.69 0.83 14.47
CA GLU A 119 -6.01 0.33 14.77
C GLU A 119 -6.47 -0.58 13.63
N CYS A 120 -7.02 -1.75 13.95
CA CYS A 120 -7.65 -2.66 12.99
C CYS A 120 -9.12 -2.80 13.33
N ASP A 121 -9.99 -2.92 12.33
CA ASP A 121 -11.42 -3.17 12.56
C ASP A 121 -11.72 -4.61 13.04
N GLY A 122 -10.68 -5.43 13.16
CA GLY A 122 -10.73 -6.79 13.67
C GLY A 122 -11.26 -7.82 12.67
N ARG A 123 -11.40 -7.44 11.39
CA ARG A 123 -11.92 -8.30 10.33
C ARG A 123 -10.83 -8.76 9.36
N LEU A 124 -10.82 -10.07 9.11
CA LEU A 124 -10.20 -10.63 7.91
C LEU A 124 -11.24 -10.60 6.81
N ASN A 125 -10.92 -9.99 5.68
CA ASN A 125 -11.82 -9.93 4.56
C ASN A 125 -11.22 -10.74 3.42
N VAL A 126 -12.04 -11.52 2.71
CA VAL A 126 -11.60 -12.39 1.62
C VAL A 126 -12.54 -12.23 0.44
N TYR A 127 -11.98 -11.88 -0.71
CA TYR A 127 -12.62 -12.14 -2.00
C TYR A 127 -12.04 -13.40 -2.61
N GLU A 128 -12.92 -14.36 -2.89
CA GLU A 128 -12.59 -15.48 -3.74
C GLU A 128 -13.03 -15.16 -5.17
N PHE A 129 -12.13 -15.33 -6.12
CA PHE A 129 -12.38 -15.14 -7.54
C PHE A 129 -12.15 -16.44 -8.31
N HIS A 130 -13.02 -16.68 -9.27
CA HIS A 130 -12.97 -17.80 -10.20
C HIS A 130 -12.95 -17.27 -11.63
N ASN A 131 -12.23 -17.97 -12.50
CA ASN A 131 -12.15 -17.63 -13.93
C ASN A 131 -11.58 -16.23 -14.19
N VAL A 132 -10.65 -15.77 -13.37
CA VAL A 132 -9.85 -14.57 -13.70
C VAL A 132 -8.93 -14.91 -14.86
N PRO A 133 -9.00 -14.20 -16.01
CA PRO A 133 -8.15 -14.48 -17.16
C PRO A 133 -6.67 -14.60 -16.77
N GLU A 134 -5.95 -15.52 -17.39
CA GLU A 134 -4.51 -15.72 -17.12
C GLU A 134 -3.66 -14.49 -17.45
N THR A 135 -4.14 -13.66 -18.38
CA THR A 135 -3.50 -12.40 -18.78
C THR A 135 -3.72 -11.27 -17.79
N GLU A 136 -4.57 -11.47 -16.78
CA GLU A 136 -4.98 -10.43 -15.83
C GLU A 136 -4.49 -10.74 -14.42
N ASN A 137 -4.21 -9.70 -13.64
CA ASN A 137 -3.72 -9.81 -12.27
C ASN A 137 -4.90 -9.81 -11.28
N PRO A 138 -5.13 -10.88 -10.49
CA PRO A 138 -6.29 -10.97 -9.59
C PRO A 138 -6.16 -10.03 -8.39
N GLU A 139 -4.94 -9.62 -8.03
CA GLU A 139 -4.70 -8.68 -6.94
C GLU A 139 -5.19 -7.28 -7.33
N MET A 140 -4.91 -6.88 -8.56
CA MET A 140 -5.41 -5.61 -9.09
C MET A 140 -6.94 -5.61 -9.20
N LEU A 141 -7.55 -6.76 -9.48
CA LEU A 141 -9.01 -6.93 -9.41
C LEU A 141 -9.55 -6.79 -7.99
N GLY A 142 -8.90 -7.43 -7.00
CA GLY A 142 -9.25 -7.30 -5.59
C GLY A 142 -9.20 -5.86 -5.10
N LEU A 143 -8.14 -5.13 -5.45
CA LEU A 143 -7.95 -3.70 -5.16
C LEU A 143 -9.04 -2.83 -5.81
N LEU A 144 -9.34 -3.06 -7.10
CA LEU A 144 -10.40 -2.34 -7.80
C LEU A 144 -11.77 -2.60 -7.15
N LYS A 145 -12.07 -3.87 -6.85
CA LYS A 145 -13.34 -4.29 -6.27
C LYS A 145 -13.57 -3.60 -4.91
N VAL A 146 -12.61 -3.68 -3.99
CA VAL A 146 -12.75 -3.04 -2.67
C VAL A 146 -12.90 -1.53 -2.80
N ALA A 147 -12.15 -0.90 -3.71
CA ALA A 147 -12.25 0.55 -3.94
C ALA A 147 -13.63 0.96 -4.47
N LEU A 148 -14.21 0.20 -5.39
CA LEU A 148 -15.54 0.46 -5.94
C LEU A 148 -16.65 0.22 -4.92
N GLU A 149 -16.55 -0.82 -4.10
CA GLU A 149 -17.54 -1.07 -3.04
C GLU A 149 -17.54 0.03 -1.98
N ILE A 150 -16.36 0.45 -1.54
CA ILE A 150 -16.25 1.60 -0.63
C ILE A 150 -16.82 2.84 -1.31
N SER A 151 -16.42 3.16 -2.54
CA SER A 151 -16.92 4.33 -3.29
C SER A 151 -18.45 4.36 -3.43
N ARG A 152 -19.11 3.20 -3.44
CA ARG A 152 -20.58 3.08 -3.47
C ARG A 152 -21.21 3.29 -2.10
N ALA A 153 -20.50 2.95 -1.02
CA ALA A 153 -20.98 3.03 0.35
C ALA A 153 -20.74 4.39 1.01
N VAL A 154 -19.67 5.12 0.66
CA VAL A 154 -19.37 6.43 1.25
C VAL A 154 -20.25 7.55 0.70
N ASP A 155 -20.53 8.53 1.57
CA ASP A 155 -21.15 9.78 1.19
C ASP A 155 -20.23 10.59 0.27
N LYS A 156 -20.67 10.78 -0.97
CA LYS A 156 -19.94 11.52 -2.02
C LYS A 156 -19.74 13.00 -1.69
N SER A 157 -20.41 13.53 -0.67
CA SER A 157 -20.22 14.92 -0.21
C SER A 157 -18.90 15.14 0.53
N LYS A 158 -18.23 14.06 0.98
CA LYS A 158 -16.97 14.14 1.72
C LYS A 158 -15.84 13.46 0.94
N PRO A 159 -14.74 14.17 0.62
CA PRO A 159 -13.58 13.52 0.02
C PRO A 159 -12.97 12.57 1.04
N ILE A 160 -12.86 11.29 0.68
CA ILE A 160 -12.18 10.26 1.48
C ILE A 160 -10.79 10.00 0.88
N LYS A 161 -9.80 9.75 1.74
CA LYS A 161 -8.45 9.37 1.36
C LYS A 161 -8.17 7.97 1.88
N ILE A 162 -7.99 7.03 0.96
CA ILE A 162 -7.72 5.62 1.28
C ILE A 162 -6.40 5.19 0.67
N ALA A 163 -5.50 4.68 1.50
CA ALA A 163 -4.29 4.01 1.04
C ALA A 163 -4.59 2.53 0.76
N LEU A 164 -4.14 2.06 -0.39
CA LEU A 164 -4.20 0.67 -0.81
C LEU A 164 -2.78 0.12 -0.85
N ILE A 165 -2.44 -0.81 0.03
CA ILE A 165 -1.10 -1.41 0.14
C ILE A 165 -1.11 -2.78 -0.55
N THR A 166 -0.15 -3.01 -1.44
CA THR A 166 -0.01 -4.21 -2.27
C THR A 166 1.47 -4.45 -2.62
N ASP A 167 1.87 -5.68 -2.91
CA ASP A 167 3.21 -5.99 -3.44
C ASP A 167 3.24 -6.22 -4.96
N SER A 168 2.09 -6.12 -5.62
CA SER A 168 1.94 -6.24 -7.06
C SER A 168 2.21 -4.92 -7.79
N GLU A 169 2.63 -5.05 -9.06
CA GLU A 169 2.64 -3.96 -10.05
C GLU A 169 3.37 -2.66 -9.67
N LEU A 170 4.42 -2.73 -8.83
CA LEU A 170 5.20 -1.55 -8.38
C LEU A 170 5.53 -0.56 -9.51
N GLY A 171 5.89 -1.05 -10.70
CA GLY A 171 6.25 -0.22 -11.85
C GLY A 171 5.09 0.60 -12.45
N ARG A 172 3.85 0.24 -12.13
CA ARG A 172 2.62 0.87 -12.64
C ARG A 172 1.96 1.79 -11.62
N HIS A 173 2.33 1.71 -10.33
CA HIS A 173 1.71 2.47 -9.24
C HIS A 173 1.61 3.96 -9.54
N ASP A 174 2.69 4.61 -10.00
CA ASP A 174 2.68 6.05 -10.28
C ASP A 174 1.69 6.43 -11.40
N LYS A 175 1.54 5.59 -12.43
CA LYS A 175 0.59 5.83 -13.54
C LYS A 175 -0.84 5.55 -13.13
N ILE A 176 -1.07 4.46 -12.38
CA ILE A 176 -2.38 4.14 -11.81
C ILE A 176 -2.80 5.22 -10.82
N ASN A 177 -1.90 5.71 -9.96
CA ASN A 177 -2.17 6.78 -9.00
C ASN A 177 -2.54 8.10 -9.68
N LYS A 178 -2.02 8.36 -10.88
CA LYS A 178 -2.37 9.53 -11.70
C LYS A 178 -3.55 9.29 -12.66
N ARG A 179 -4.16 8.11 -12.62
CA ARG A 179 -5.22 7.65 -13.54
C ARG A 179 -4.81 7.75 -15.01
N LEU A 180 -3.52 7.58 -15.29
CA LEU A 180 -2.98 7.53 -16.65
C LEU A 180 -3.04 6.11 -17.24
N GLU A 181 -3.21 5.11 -16.37
CA GLU A 181 -3.32 3.70 -16.74
C GLU A 181 -4.43 3.03 -15.93
N PRO A 182 -5.24 2.14 -16.53
CA PRO A 182 -6.24 1.37 -15.79
C PRO A 182 -5.57 0.44 -14.77
N ILE A 183 -6.26 0.23 -13.66
CA ILE A 183 -5.81 -0.71 -12.63
C ILE A 183 -6.08 -2.16 -13.06
N PHE A 184 -7.20 -2.42 -13.72
CA PHE A 184 -7.62 -3.73 -14.20
C PHE A 184 -8.51 -3.58 -15.44
N GLY A 185 -8.25 -4.35 -16.51
CA GLY A 185 -8.96 -4.20 -17.78
C GLY A 185 -8.91 -2.75 -18.30
N ASP A 186 -10.07 -2.15 -18.52
CA ASP A 186 -10.27 -0.76 -18.93
C ASP A 186 -10.67 0.18 -17.77
N GLN A 187 -10.70 -0.33 -16.54
CA GLN A 187 -11.17 0.40 -15.37
C GLN A 187 -10.02 1.08 -14.63
N TYR A 188 -10.25 2.34 -14.27
CA TYR A 188 -9.31 3.15 -13.50
C TYR A 188 -9.61 3.06 -12.01
N LEU A 189 -8.59 3.28 -11.18
CA LEU A 189 -8.76 3.38 -9.74
C LEU A 189 -9.70 4.58 -9.42
N PRO A 190 -10.69 4.46 -8.52
CA PRO A 190 -11.57 5.59 -8.18
C PRO A 190 -10.82 6.73 -7.50
N ASP A 191 -11.36 7.96 -7.57
CA ASP A 191 -10.80 9.10 -6.83
C ASP A 191 -10.80 8.85 -5.31
N GLY A 192 -9.83 9.43 -4.61
CA GLY A 192 -9.65 9.22 -3.17
C GLY A 192 -8.78 8.02 -2.80
N PHE A 193 -8.45 7.13 -3.74
CA PHE A 193 -7.61 5.96 -3.49
C PHE A 193 -6.17 6.16 -3.98
N THR A 194 -5.18 5.65 -3.26
CA THR A 194 -3.76 5.71 -3.65
C THR A 194 -3.08 4.38 -3.37
N LEU A 195 -2.43 3.80 -4.39
CA LEU A 195 -1.59 2.61 -4.26
C LEU A 195 -0.26 2.96 -3.61
N HIS A 196 0.16 2.13 -2.65
CA HIS A 196 1.50 2.09 -2.09
C HIS A 196 2.05 0.68 -2.17
N TYR A 197 3.37 0.57 -2.30
CA TYR A 197 4.04 -0.71 -2.38
C TYR A 197 4.61 -1.13 -1.04
N ALA A 198 4.39 -2.39 -0.67
CA ALA A 198 5.12 -3.04 0.41
C ALA A 198 5.29 -4.53 0.10
N SER A 199 6.52 -5.05 0.16
CA SER A 199 6.80 -6.46 -0.05
C SER A 199 6.33 -7.32 1.14
N ALA A 200 5.68 -8.45 0.87
CA ALA A 200 5.46 -9.49 1.89
C ALA A 200 6.78 -10.22 2.24
N GLU A 201 7.57 -10.61 1.24
CA GLU A 201 8.80 -11.39 1.48
C GLU A 201 9.89 -10.67 2.30
N ARG A 202 9.93 -9.34 2.24
CA ARG A 202 11.04 -8.51 2.74
C ARG A 202 10.52 -7.30 3.52
N GLY A 203 11.45 -6.54 4.09
CA GLY A 203 11.12 -5.33 4.84
C GLY A 203 10.70 -5.62 6.29
N ARG A 204 10.91 -4.60 7.12
CA ARG A 204 10.69 -4.66 8.57
C ARG A 204 9.69 -3.60 9.04
N GLU A 205 9.14 -2.82 8.11
CA GLU A 205 8.15 -1.81 8.44
C GLU A 205 6.82 -2.48 8.73
N VAL A 206 5.96 -1.77 9.46
CA VAL A 206 4.63 -2.28 9.84
C VAL A 206 3.80 -2.68 8.63
N ILE A 207 3.84 -1.92 7.54
CA ILE A 207 3.17 -2.27 6.28
C ILE A 207 3.68 -3.58 5.67
N ASN A 208 4.97 -3.91 5.81
CA ASN A 208 5.48 -5.21 5.37
C ASN A 208 4.97 -6.36 6.25
N ASN A 209 4.80 -6.12 7.55
CA ASN A 209 4.21 -7.12 8.45
C ASN A 209 2.75 -7.38 8.12
N LEU A 210 1.98 -6.33 7.83
CA LEU A 210 0.59 -6.45 7.39
C LEU A 210 0.48 -7.18 6.06
N MET A 211 1.36 -6.88 5.09
CA MET A 211 1.41 -7.61 3.82
C MET A 211 1.70 -9.10 4.02
N ARG A 212 2.69 -9.46 4.85
CA ARG A 212 2.95 -10.87 5.22
C ARG A 212 1.75 -11.56 5.84
N PHE A 213 1.01 -10.82 6.64
CA PHE A 213 -0.20 -11.34 7.25
C PHE A 213 -1.23 -11.67 6.16
N CYS A 214 -1.53 -10.74 5.25
CA CYS A 214 -2.45 -10.97 4.14
C CYS A 214 -2.01 -12.12 3.22
N ASP A 215 -0.72 -12.19 2.86
CA ASP A 215 -0.13 -13.29 2.06
C ASP A 215 -0.32 -14.66 2.72
N LYS A 216 -0.04 -14.74 4.01
CA LYS A 216 -0.28 -15.97 4.77
C LYS A 216 -1.77 -16.32 4.79
N GLN A 217 -2.66 -15.35 4.95
CA GLN A 217 -4.10 -15.62 4.99
C GLN A 217 -4.66 -16.01 3.63
N SER A 218 -4.21 -15.42 2.53
CA SER A 218 -4.62 -15.81 1.16
C SER A 218 -4.19 -17.24 0.86
N SER A 219 -2.97 -17.63 1.24
CA SER A 219 -2.48 -19.01 1.16
C SER A 219 -3.30 -19.99 2.04
N ASN A 220 -3.58 -19.62 3.30
CA ASN A 220 -4.38 -20.46 4.20
C ASN A 220 -5.81 -20.65 3.69
N TYR A 221 -6.41 -19.59 3.16
CA TYR A 221 -7.77 -19.63 2.62
C TYR A 221 -7.89 -20.66 1.49
N LEU A 222 -6.97 -20.63 0.53
CA LEU A 222 -6.96 -21.59 -0.58
C LEU A 222 -6.74 -23.02 -0.11
N LYS A 223 -5.94 -23.23 0.94
CA LYS A 223 -5.77 -24.53 1.58
C LYS A 223 -7.07 -25.02 2.20
N PHE A 224 -7.77 -24.19 2.98
CA PHE A 224 -9.05 -24.56 3.58
C PHE A 224 -10.13 -24.80 2.54
N LEU A 225 -10.09 -24.06 1.42
CA LEU A 225 -11.01 -24.27 0.31
C LEU A 225 -10.78 -25.64 -0.35
N GLU A 226 -9.53 -26.01 -0.62
CA GLU A 226 -9.16 -27.33 -1.16
C GLU A 226 -9.54 -28.48 -0.20
N GLU A 227 -9.41 -28.27 1.11
CA GLU A 227 -9.80 -29.23 2.15
C GLU A 227 -11.32 -29.29 2.39
N GLY A 228 -12.12 -28.45 1.70
CA GLY A 228 -13.58 -28.39 1.89
C GLY A 228 -14.02 -27.81 3.25
N SER A 229 -13.11 -27.11 3.95
CA SER A 229 -13.34 -26.51 5.27
C SER A 229 -14.01 -25.14 5.22
N VAL A 230 -14.08 -24.53 4.02
CA VAL A 230 -14.78 -23.25 3.81
C VAL A 230 -16.24 -23.52 3.47
N LYS A 231 -17.16 -22.88 4.19
CA LYS A 231 -18.59 -22.89 3.83
C LYS A 231 -18.76 -22.29 2.43
N THR A 232 -19.26 -23.08 1.51
CA THR A 232 -19.48 -22.64 0.14
C THR A 232 -20.82 -21.92 0.03
N SER A 233 -20.78 -20.61 -0.25
CA SER A 233 -21.92 -19.89 -0.82
C SER A 233 -21.85 -19.93 -2.35
N GLU A 234 -22.98 -19.68 -3.01
CA GLU A 234 -23.02 -19.50 -4.46
C GLU A 234 -22.09 -18.36 -4.88
N LEU A 235 -21.40 -18.56 -6.00
CA LEU A 235 -20.57 -17.54 -6.62
C LEU A 235 -21.44 -16.65 -7.50
N GLU A 236 -21.24 -15.34 -7.38
CA GLU A 236 -21.95 -14.33 -8.16
C GLU A 236 -21.05 -13.80 -9.28
N PRO A 237 -21.59 -13.51 -10.48
CA PRO A 237 -20.86 -12.78 -11.50
C PRO A 237 -20.37 -11.43 -10.97
N LEU A 238 -19.12 -11.09 -11.21
CA LEU A 238 -18.55 -9.81 -10.82
C LEU A 238 -19.00 -8.72 -11.81
N LYS A 239 -19.52 -7.59 -11.30
CA LYS A 239 -20.04 -6.50 -12.15
C LYS A 239 -18.96 -5.90 -13.03
N GLU A 240 -17.76 -5.78 -12.47
CA GLU A 240 -16.58 -5.18 -13.09
C GLU A 240 -15.94 -6.11 -14.13
N ALA A 241 -16.18 -7.42 -14.04
CA ALA A 241 -15.68 -8.42 -14.98
C ALA A 241 -16.66 -9.59 -15.05
N PRO A 242 -17.73 -9.53 -15.88
CA PRO A 242 -18.83 -10.49 -15.84
C PRO A 242 -18.45 -11.97 -16.09
N THR A 243 -17.29 -12.22 -16.68
CA THR A 243 -16.72 -13.56 -16.86
C THR A 243 -16.11 -14.12 -15.58
N VAL A 244 -15.75 -13.26 -14.64
CA VAL A 244 -15.23 -13.62 -13.32
C VAL A 244 -16.42 -13.87 -12.40
N LYS A 245 -16.38 -15.00 -11.70
CA LYS A 245 -17.30 -15.27 -10.59
C LYS A 245 -16.60 -15.00 -9.28
N HIS A 246 -17.34 -14.56 -8.27
CA HIS A 246 -16.74 -14.21 -7.00
C HIS A 246 -17.68 -14.46 -5.83
N ARG A 247 -17.09 -14.49 -4.63
CA ARG A 247 -17.82 -14.35 -3.38
C ARG A 247 -16.99 -13.59 -2.36
N TYR A 248 -17.67 -13.02 -1.39
CA TYR A 248 -17.07 -12.32 -0.26
C TYR A 248 -17.32 -13.09 1.03
N MET A 249 -16.27 -13.24 1.83
CA MET A 249 -16.35 -13.77 3.19
C MET A 249 -15.54 -12.89 4.12
N PHE A 250 -15.88 -12.96 5.40
CA PHE A 250 -15.05 -12.36 6.43
C PHE A 250 -15.01 -13.25 7.67
N SER A 251 -13.98 -13.06 8.50
CA SER A 251 -13.93 -13.59 9.85
C SER A 251 -13.57 -12.47 10.82
N ASP A 252 -14.35 -12.32 11.89
CA ASP A 252 -14.03 -11.41 12.99
C ASP A 252 -12.97 -12.03 13.92
N GLY A 253 -12.48 -11.21 14.87
CA GLY A 253 -11.56 -11.67 15.92
C GLY A 253 -10.09 -11.65 15.50
N ILE A 254 -9.74 -10.93 14.42
CA ILE A 254 -8.34 -10.55 14.22
C ILE A 254 -7.98 -9.52 15.28
N GLU A 255 -6.93 -9.82 16.04
CA GLU A 255 -6.25 -8.82 16.84
C GLU A 255 -4.88 -8.55 16.23
N ILE A 256 -4.62 -7.28 15.90
CA ILE A 256 -3.25 -6.81 15.70
C ILE A 256 -2.73 -6.48 17.10
N VAL A 257 -1.85 -7.32 17.64
CA VAL A 257 -1.20 -7.04 18.93
C VAL A 257 -0.32 -5.81 18.75
N ASN A 258 -0.89 -4.65 19.12
CA ASN A 258 -0.38 -3.30 18.88
C ASN A 258 1.15 -3.21 19.05
N PRO A 259 1.93 -3.18 17.95
CA PRO A 259 3.29 -2.71 18.08
C PRO A 259 3.16 -1.21 18.33
N ILE A 260 3.33 -0.75 19.57
CA ILE A 260 3.54 0.66 19.83
C ILE A 260 4.81 1.03 19.05
N ILE A 261 4.65 1.78 17.96
CA ILE A 261 5.79 2.16 17.12
C ILE A 261 6.35 3.45 17.70
N LYS A 262 7.38 3.34 18.55
CA LYS A 262 8.06 4.48 19.16
C LYS A 262 9.24 4.94 18.30
N GLY A 263 9.18 6.19 17.87
CA GLY A 263 10.28 6.90 17.25
C GLY A 263 10.76 6.36 15.89
N ILE A 264 11.85 6.96 15.41
CA ILE A 264 12.56 6.55 14.19
C ILE A 264 13.73 5.67 14.61
N SER A 265 13.70 4.37 14.36
CA SER A 265 14.91 3.55 14.51
C SER A 265 15.65 3.48 13.18
N ILE A 266 16.56 4.43 12.93
CA ILE A 266 17.57 4.29 11.87
C ILE A 266 18.59 3.28 12.39
N GLY A 267 18.47 2.02 11.94
CA GLY A 267 19.38 0.97 12.38
C GLY A 267 20.84 1.30 12.05
N LEU A 268 21.78 0.85 12.89
CA LEU A 268 23.21 1.04 12.66
C LEU A 268 23.59 0.57 11.24
N GLY A 269 24.21 1.46 10.46
CA GLY A 269 24.58 1.19 9.06
C GLY A 269 23.49 1.47 8.01
N THR A 270 22.34 2.05 8.40
CA THR A 270 21.35 2.56 7.44
C THR A 270 21.85 3.85 6.80
N THR A 271 21.86 3.91 5.48
CA THR A 271 22.15 5.13 4.74
C THR A 271 20.84 5.81 4.35
N VAL A 272 20.68 7.07 4.77
CA VAL A 272 19.59 7.94 4.30
C VAL A 272 20.17 8.83 3.21
N THR A 273 19.57 8.78 2.02
CA THR A 273 19.97 9.65 0.91
C THR A 273 18.80 10.51 0.46
N LEU A 274 19.04 11.82 0.41
CA LEU A 274 18.10 12.81 -0.10
C LEU A 274 18.53 13.20 -1.52
N TYR A 275 17.64 13.03 -2.50
CA TYR A 275 17.90 13.37 -3.90
C TYR A 275 16.93 14.48 -4.36
N GLY A 276 17.46 15.69 -4.52
CA GLY A 276 16.74 16.75 -5.25
C GLY A 276 16.96 16.57 -6.75
N LYS A 277 15.90 16.38 -7.52
CA LYS A 277 15.97 16.34 -8.99
C LYS A 277 15.32 17.60 -9.56
N LYS A 278 15.85 18.09 -10.68
CA LYS A 278 15.09 19.02 -11.53
C LYS A 278 13.92 18.26 -12.16
N LYS A 279 12.77 18.92 -12.29
CA LYS A 279 11.60 18.38 -12.97
C LYS A 279 12.03 17.91 -14.38
N PRO A 280 11.74 16.66 -14.79
CA PRO A 280 11.96 16.27 -16.17
C PRO A 280 11.02 17.09 -17.07
N ASP A 281 11.59 17.65 -18.14
CA ASP A 281 10.87 18.43 -19.17
C ASP A 281 9.75 17.62 -19.83
#